data_AF-A0A381I9T7-F1
#
_entry.id   AF-A0A381I9T7-F1
#
_cell.length_a   1.000
_cell.length_b   1.000
_cell.length_c   1.000
_cell.angle_alpha   90.00
_cell.angle_beta   90.00
_cell.angle_gamma   90.00
#
_symmetry.space_group_name_H-M   'P 1'
#
loop_
_entity.id
_entity.type
_entity.pdbx_description
1 polymer ?
#
loop_
_entity_poly.entity_id
_entity_poly.type
_entity_poly.pdbx_seq_one_letter_code
_entity_poly.pdbx_strand_id
1 'polypeptide(L)'
;MDYLTIALAKGRIEGESFKKFKKMGLGDSIDTDTRKLIFKDEENKIIYIHVKPSDVVTYVEKGVADLGIAGKDTILENETDVYEIYDLGFGKCKFAVAGLKGDSIYRER
;
A
#
# COMPACT_ATOMS: atom_id res chain seq x y z
N MET A 1 -2.53 -20.83 -12.24
CA MET A 1 -2.71 -19.48 -11.68
C MET A 1 -1.70 -18.65 -12.42
N ASP A 2 -2.15 -17.89 -13.41
CA ASP A 2 -1.27 -17.45 -14.51
C ASP A 2 -0.78 -16.01 -14.33
N TYR A 3 -1.25 -15.31 -13.27
CA TYR A 3 -0.87 -13.94 -12.95
C TYR A 3 -0.60 -13.78 -11.46
N LEU A 4 0.37 -12.93 -11.12
CA LEU A 4 0.60 -12.41 -9.79
C LEU A 4 -0.17 -11.11 -9.60
N THR A 5 -1.03 -11.02 -8.60
CA THR A 5 -1.85 -9.84 -8.32
C THR A 5 -1.27 -9.03 -7.17
N ILE A 6 -1.03 -7.74 -7.39
CA ILE A 6 -0.40 -6.84 -6.42
C ILE A 6 -1.35 -5.68 -6.09
N ALA A 7 -1.76 -5.58 -4.83
CA ALA A 7 -2.53 -4.46 -4.31
C ALA A 7 -1.60 -3.27 -3.98
N LEU A 8 -1.90 -2.11 -4.54
CA LEU A 8 -1.16 -0.87 -4.36
C LEU A 8 -2.03 0.18 -3.69
N ALA A 9 -1.54 0.74 -2.59
CA ALA A 9 -2.18 1.85 -1.90
C ALA A 9 -2.08 3.14 -2.73
N LYS A 10 -3.23 3.71 -3.08
CA LYS A 10 -3.29 5.03 -3.74
C LYS A 10 -2.89 6.16 -2.79
N GLY A 11 -2.17 7.18 -3.29
CA GLY A 11 -1.83 8.38 -2.52
C GLY A 11 -0.36 8.49 -2.13
N ARG A 12 -0.06 8.68 -0.83
CA ARG A 12 1.28 9.11 -0.37
C ARG A 12 2.43 8.18 -0.76
N ILE A 13 2.18 6.87 -0.79
CA ILE A 13 3.20 5.86 -1.05
C ILE A 13 3.21 5.37 -2.50
N GLU A 14 2.24 5.79 -3.31
CA GLU A 14 2.04 5.38 -4.70
C GLU A 14 3.24 5.75 -5.58
N GLY A 15 3.64 7.03 -5.56
CA GLY A 15 4.73 7.52 -6.40
C GLY A 15 6.08 6.84 -6.12
N GLU A 16 6.39 6.56 -4.86
CA GLU A 16 7.62 5.84 -4.48
C GLU A 16 7.54 4.36 -4.87
N SER A 17 6.37 3.73 -4.73
CA SER A 17 6.13 2.36 -5.17
C SER A 17 6.38 2.22 -6.68
N PHE A 18 5.82 3.11 -7.50
CA PHE A 18 6.03 3.08 -8.95
C PHE A 18 7.47 3.35 -9.36
N LYS A 19 8.16 4.27 -8.70
CA LYS A 19 9.60 4.48 -8.97
C LYS A 19 10.41 3.21 -8.73
N LYS A 20 10.07 2.42 -7.71
CA LYS A 20 10.74 1.14 -7.46
C LYS A 20 10.40 0.09 -8.49
N PHE A 21 9.12 -0.06 -8.86
CA PHE A 21 8.73 -0.97 -9.94
C PHE A 21 9.43 -0.61 -11.25
N LYS A 22 9.44 0.66 -11.65
CA LYS A 22 10.11 1.09 -12.89
C LYS A 22 11.61 0.80 -12.89
N LYS A 23 12.28 0.96 -11.74
CA LYS A 23 13.70 0.57 -11.59
C LYS A 23 13.94 -0.93 -11.77
N MET A 24 12.93 -1.76 -11.53
CA MET A 24 12.96 -3.21 -11.73
C MET A 24 12.47 -3.62 -13.13
N GLY A 25 12.10 -2.65 -14.00
CA GLY A 25 11.50 -2.94 -15.31
C GLY A 25 10.02 -3.36 -15.23
N LEU A 26 9.33 -2.98 -14.15
CA LEU A 26 7.93 -3.30 -13.88
C LEU A 26 7.06 -2.04 -13.82
N GLY A 27 5.74 -2.22 -14.00
CA GLY A 27 4.75 -1.16 -13.76
C GLY A 27 4.55 -0.16 -14.91
N ASP A 28 5.08 -0.45 -16.09
CA ASP A 28 4.83 0.38 -17.30
C ASP A 28 3.38 0.32 -17.78
N SER A 29 2.64 -0.73 -17.41
CA SER A 29 1.20 -0.86 -17.68
C SER A 29 0.32 0.06 -16.80
N ILE A 30 0.90 0.72 -15.80
CA ILE A 30 0.16 1.54 -14.83
C ILE A 30 0.06 2.98 -15.33
N ASP A 31 -1.17 3.41 -15.59
CA ASP A 31 -1.48 4.78 -16.00
C ASP A 31 -2.12 5.56 -14.84
N THR A 32 -1.33 6.45 -14.24
CA THR A 32 -1.73 7.26 -13.08
C THR A 32 -2.72 8.37 -13.41
N ASP A 33 -2.88 8.74 -14.68
CA ASP A 33 -3.77 9.82 -15.12
C ASP A 33 -5.20 9.34 -15.35
N THR A 34 -5.45 8.04 -15.16
CA THR A 34 -6.77 7.42 -15.34
C THR A 34 -7.49 7.16 -14.03
N ARG A 35 -8.81 6.98 -14.12
CA ARG A 35 -9.63 6.46 -13.00
C ARG A 35 -9.68 4.93 -12.95
N LYS A 36 -8.90 4.24 -13.78
CA LYS A 36 -8.84 2.77 -13.73
C LYS A 36 -8.20 2.34 -12.41
N LEU A 37 -8.69 1.23 -11.88
CA LEU A 37 -8.18 0.63 -10.65
C LEU A 37 -7.43 -0.68 -10.90
N ILE A 38 -7.55 -1.26 -12.10
CA ILE A 38 -6.92 -2.53 -12.45
C ILE A 38 -6.08 -2.30 -13.70
N PHE A 39 -4.81 -2.65 -13.60
CA PHE A 39 -3.83 -2.55 -14.69
C PHE A 39 -3.22 -3.91 -14.91
N LYS A 40 -3.23 -4.39 -16.15
CA LYS A 40 -2.75 -5.72 -16.51
C LYS A 40 -1.46 -5.58 -17.28
N ASP A 41 -0.41 -6.23 -16.77
CA ASP A 41 0.87 -6.41 -17.42
C ASP A 41 0.92 -7.83 -18.02
N GLU A 42 0.69 -7.90 -19.33
CA GLU A 42 0.66 -9.16 -20.08
C GLU A 42 2.05 -9.81 -20.22
N GLU A 43 3.11 -9.00 -20.20
CA GLU A 43 4.49 -9.45 -20.40
C GLU A 43 5.03 -10.10 -19.13
N ASN A 44 4.89 -9.42 -17.99
CA ASN A 44 5.35 -9.92 -16.70
C ASN A 44 4.34 -10.83 -15.99
N LYS A 45 3.14 -10.99 -16.57
CA LYS A 45 2.01 -11.70 -15.95
C LYS A 45 1.68 -11.15 -14.56
N ILE A 46 1.55 -9.83 -14.46
CA ILE A 46 1.20 -9.13 -13.21
C ILE A 46 -0.10 -8.35 -13.39
N ILE A 47 -0.94 -8.36 -12.36
CA ILE A 47 -2.11 -7.49 -12.26
C ILE A 47 -1.89 -6.53 -11.10
N TYR A 48 -1.87 -5.23 -11.36
CA TYR A 48 -1.81 -4.20 -10.34
C TYR A 48 -3.22 -3.72 -10.01
N ILE A 49 -3.58 -3.69 -8.73
CA ILE A 49 -4.88 -3.19 -8.26
C ILE A 49 -4.65 -1.97 -7.37
N HIS A 50 -5.16 -0.81 -7.78
CA HIS A 50 -5.20 0.37 -6.93
C HIS A 50 -6.36 0.29 -5.95
N VAL A 51 -6.04 0.32 -4.67
CA VAL A 51 -7.02 0.29 -3.58
C VAL A 51 -6.76 1.42 -2.59
N LYS A 52 -7.71 1.64 -1.68
CA LYS A 52 -7.46 2.53 -0.55
C LYS A 52 -6.39 1.92 0.35
N PRO A 53 -5.53 2.73 1.00
CA PRO A 53 -4.50 2.21 1.89
C PRO A 53 -5.02 1.26 2.98
N SER A 54 -6.21 1.51 3.52
CA SER A 54 -6.88 0.65 4.50
C SER A 54 -7.23 -0.74 3.98
N ASP A 55 -7.45 -0.87 2.67
CA ASP A 55 -8.03 -2.07 2.07
C ASP A 55 -6.95 -3.01 1.55
N VAL A 56 -5.70 -2.55 1.40
CA VAL A 56 -4.58 -3.36 0.88
C VAL A 56 -4.43 -4.67 1.66
N VAL A 57 -4.42 -4.59 2.99
CA VAL A 57 -4.20 -5.75 3.85
C VAL A 57 -5.35 -6.74 3.72
N THR A 58 -6.59 -6.26 3.71
CA THR A 58 -7.80 -7.08 3.48
C THR A 58 -7.76 -7.78 2.12
N TYR A 59 -7.30 -7.10 1.06
CA TYR A 59 -7.22 -7.71 -0.27
C TYR A 59 -6.23 -8.87 -0.30
N VAL A 60 -5.11 -8.76 0.41
CA VAL A 60 -4.12 -9.83 0.53
C VAL A 60 -4.66 -10.97 1.38
N GLU A 61 -5.22 -10.67 2.56
CA GLU A 61 -5.75 -11.68 3.47
C GLU A 61 -6.88 -12.52 2.83
N LYS A 62 -7.76 -11.88 2.04
CA LYS A 62 -8.86 -12.58 1.34
C LYS A 62 -8.44 -13.25 0.03
N GLY A 63 -7.16 -13.17 -0.35
CA GLY A 63 -6.64 -13.75 -1.60
C GLY A 63 -7.15 -13.08 -2.87
N VAL A 64 -7.66 -11.83 -2.77
CA VAL A 64 -8.00 -11.02 -3.95
C VAL A 64 -6.73 -10.49 -4.61
N ALA A 65 -5.71 -10.19 -3.81
CA ALA A 65 -4.36 -9.93 -4.24
C ALA A 65 -3.41 -10.95 -3.59
N ASP A 66 -2.35 -11.35 -4.30
CA ASP A 66 -1.33 -12.25 -3.78
C ASP A 66 -0.31 -11.50 -2.92
N LEU A 67 -0.04 -10.23 -3.27
CA LEU A 67 0.88 -9.35 -2.55
C LEU A 67 0.27 -7.95 -2.38
N GLY A 68 0.76 -7.19 -1.40
CA GLY A 68 0.33 -5.82 -1.17
C GLY A 68 1.45 -4.92 -0.66
N ILE A 69 1.42 -3.65 -1.07
CA ILE A 69 2.25 -2.60 -0.47
C ILE A 69 1.37 -1.78 0.47
N ALA A 70 1.57 -1.99 1.78
CA ALA A 70 0.83 -1.32 2.84
C ALA A 70 1.76 -0.51 3.74
N GLY A 71 1.21 0.53 4.37
CA GLY A 71 1.86 1.21 5.47
C GLY A 71 1.85 0.33 6.72
N LYS A 72 2.89 0.47 7.55
CA LYS A 72 3.02 -0.29 8.80
C LYS A 72 1.89 0.04 9.78
N ASP A 73 1.37 1.26 9.74
CA ASP A 73 0.17 1.70 10.44
C ASP A 73 -1.03 0.81 10.11
N THR A 74 -1.34 0.60 8.82
CA THR A 74 -2.46 -0.26 8.43
C THR A 74 -2.27 -1.69 8.93
N ILE A 75 -1.06 -2.25 8.84
CA ILE A 75 -0.79 -3.62 9.31
C ILE A 75 -0.97 -3.73 10.83
N LEU A 76 -0.54 -2.72 11.60
CA LEU A 76 -0.67 -2.72 13.06
C LEU A 76 -2.10 -2.48 13.54
N GLU A 77 -2.91 -1.72 12.79
CA GLU A 77 -4.32 -1.46 13.11
C GLU A 77 -5.22 -2.66 12.80
N ASN A 78 -4.81 -3.54 11.89
CA ASN A 78 -5.59 -4.70 11.47
C ASN A 78 -5.03 -5.98 12.11
N GLU A 79 -5.86 -6.72 12.85
CA GLU A 79 -5.51 -8.06 13.36
C GLU A 79 -5.65 -9.12 12.27
N THR A 80 -4.95 -8.94 11.15
CA THR A 80 -5.07 -9.77 9.94
C THR A 80 -3.98 -10.82 9.84
N ASP A 81 -4.34 -11.99 9.32
CA ASP A 81 -3.41 -13.10 9.09
C ASP A 81 -2.65 -12.93 7.77
N VAL A 82 -1.65 -12.04 7.78
CA VAL A 82 -0.77 -11.77 6.63
C VAL A 82 0.70 -11.79 7.04
N TYR A 83 1.57 -12.17 6.11
CA TYR A 83 3.01 -12.10 6.31
C TYR A 83 3.59 -10.76 5.88
N GLU A 84 4.26 -10.08 6.81
CA GLU A 84 5.13 -8.94 6.49
C GLU A 84 6.49 -9.44 6.03
N ILE A 85 6.67 -9.50 4.71
CA ILE A 85 7.87 -10.13 4.12
C ILE A 85 9.07 -9.18 3.98
N TYR A 86 8.85 -7.86 3.90
CA TYR A 86 9.91 -6.90 3.62
C TYR A 86 9.56 -5.46 4.00
N ASP A 87 10.47 -4.75 4.67
CA ASP A 87 10.40 -3.29 4.86
C ASP A 87 11.00 -2.57 3.64
N LEU A 88 10.15 -1.85 2.91
CA LEU A 88 10.55 -1.16 1.69
C LEU A 88 11.38 0.13 1.94
N GLY A 89 11.43 0.63 3.17
CA GLY A 89 12.28 1.76 3.58
C GLY A 89 11.79 3.16 3.17
N PHE A 90 10.56 3.29 2.66
CA PHE A 90 9.92 4.57 2.32
C PHE A 90 8.55 4.72 3.00
N GLY A 91 7.90 5.86 2.83
CA GLY A 91 6.61 6.13 3.49
C GLY A 91 6.72 6.40 4.99
N LYS A 92 7.90 6.83 5.46
CA LYS A 92 8.18 7.05 6.88
C LYS A 92 7.24 8.10 7.48
N CYS A 93 6.53 7.72 8.52
CA CYS A 93 5.65 8.57 9.31
C CYS A 93 5.77 8.19 10.80
N LYS A 94 5.09 8.94 11.68
CA LYS A 94 5.00 8.64 13.10
C LYS A 94 3.55 8.81 13.56
N PHE A 95 3.12 7.92 14.46
CA PHE A 95 1.91 8.14 15.24
C PHE A 95 2.15 9.24 16.28
N ALA A 96 1.19 10.14 16.42
CA ALA A 96 1.23 11.22 17.40
C ALA A 96 -0.18 11.53 17.88
N VAL A 97 -0.30 11.86 19.17
CA VAL A 97 -1.50 12.53 19.71
C VAL A 97 -1.33 14.02 19.43
N ALA A 98 -2.32 14.63 18.78
CA ALA A 98 -2.28 16.04 18.40
C ALA A 98 -3.44 16.82 19.05
N GLY A 99 -3.18 18.07 19.44
CA GLY A 99 -4.16 19.02 19.95
C GLY A 99 -3.86 20.43 19.45
N LEU A 100 -4.70 21.39 19.80
CA LEU A 100 -4.46 22.78 19.43
C LEU A 100 -3.19 23.31 20.10
N LYS A 101 -2.50 24.20 19.41
CA LYS A 101 -1.29 24.83 19.92
C LYS A 101 -1.63 25.63 21.19
N GLY A 102 -1.06 25.22 22.32
CA GLY A 102 -1.28 25.86 23.63
C GLY A 102 -2.11 25.02 24.61
N ASP A 103 -2.78 23.96 24.14
CA ASP A 103 -3.57 23.08 25.00
C ASP A 103 -2.70 21.95 25.58
N SER A 104 -2.92 21.61 26.85
CA SER A 104 -2.35 20.39 27.43
C SER A 104 -3.10 19.17 26.90
N ILE A 105 -2.46 18.42 26.00
CA ILE A 105 -2.98 17.17 25.44
C ILE A 105 -2.88 15.97 26.40
N TYR A 106 -2.14 16.11 27.49
CA TYR A 106 -2.06 15.12 28.55
C TYR A 106 -2.95 15.53 29.71
N ARG A 107 -3.96 14.72 30.02
CA ARG A 107 -4.62 14.76 31.34
C ARG A 107 -3.82 13.84 32.26
N GLU A 108 -3.23 14.39 33.31
CA GLU A 108 -2.75 13.59 34.44
C GLU A 108 -3.96 12.80 34.98
N ARG A 109 -3.83 11.47 35.03
CA ARG A 109 -4.80 10.59 35.68
C ARG A 109 -4.51 10.54 37.17
#